data_AF-A0AA47NUI3-F1
#
_entry.id   AF-A0AA47NUI3-F1
#
_cell.length_a   1.000
_cell.length_b   1.000
_cell.length_c   1.000
_cell.angle_alpha   90.00
_cell.angle_beta   90.00
_cell.angle_gamma   90.00
#
_symmetry.space_group_name_H-M   'P 1'
#
loop_
_entity.id
_entity.type
_entity.pdbx_description
1 polymer ?
#
loop_
_entity_poly.entity_id
_entity_poly.type
_entity_poly.pdbx_seq_one_letter_code
_entity_poly.pdbx_strand_id
1 'polypeptide(L)'
;MIACGKALRLRHAICVAHTLNLIVKKSLDLTPVLSAIRTKARRLVGYFRSSTTAKKTLALIREQMGKPKLKLIQEVETRWNSTFQMLQRLVEQREPVGAALGGLVSDIPALTSEEYTNVTGCLSILSPFHEATVELSEEKRVSGSKVIPLLKMIEKML
;
A
#
# COMPACT_ATOMS: atom_id res chain seq x y z
N MET A 1 -26.32 2.26 -5.77
CA MET A 1 -26.71 0.87 -6.09
C MET A 1 -27.91 0.36 -5.29
N ILE A 2 -28.01 0.62 -3.98
CA ILE A 2 -29.12 0.11 -3.14
C ILE A 2 -30.51 0.55 -3.61
N ALA A 3 -30.68 1.84 -3.97
CA ALA A 3 -31.95 2.37 -4.47
C ALA A 3 -32.41 1.72 -5.79
N CYS A 4 -31.47 1.50 -6.71
CA CYS A 4 -31.73 0.81 -7.97
C CYS A 4 -32.08 -0.68 -7.76
N GLY A 5 -31.35 -1.38 -6.87
CA GLY A 5 -31.66 -2.76 -6.51
C GLY A 5 -33.05 -2.93 -5.90
N LYS A 6 -33.49 -1.97 -5.06
CA LYS A 6 -34.86 -1.94 -4.53
C LYS A 6 -35.91 -1.73 -5.62
N ALA A 7 -35.69 -0.78 -6.54
CA ALA A 7 -36.60 -0.53 -7.66
C ALA A 7 -36.74 -1.74 -8.60
N LEU A 8 -35.64 -2.46 -8.82
CA LEU A 8 -35.59 -3.66 -9.67
C LEU A 8 -35.92 -4.97 -8.92
N ARG A 9 -36.29 -4.90 -7.63
CA ARG A 9 -36.55 -6.07 -6.76
C ARG A 9 -35.40 -7.09 -6.74
N LEU A 10 -34.16 -6.62 -6.86
CA LEU A 10 -32.96 -7.47 -6.81
C LEU A 10 -32.49 -7.63 -5.35
N ARG A 11 -32.07 -8.85 -5.01
CA ARG A 11 -31.43 -9.12 -3.72
C ARG A 11 -30.07 -8.43 -3.67
N HIS A 12 -29.91 -7.51 -2.73
CA HIS A 12 -28.66 -6.80 -2.50
C HIS A 12 -27.84 -7.51 -1.42
N ALA A 13 -26.61 -7.90 -1.75
CA ALA A 13 -25.63 -8.42 -0.79
C ALA A 13 -24.51 -7.39 -0.60
N ILE A 14 -24.01 -7.26 0.63
CA ILE A 14 -22.88 -6.39 0.94
C ILE A 14 -21.60 -7.08 0.48
N CYS A 15 -20.76 -6.35 -0.26
CA CYS A 15 -19.43 -6.84 -0.62
C CYS A 15 -18.45 -6.58 0.54
N VAL A 16 -17.98 -7.65 1.18
CA VAL A 16 -17.06 -7.56 2.33
C VAL A 16 -15.73 -6.94 1.92
N ALA A 17 -15.19 -7.26 0.74
CA ALA A 17 -13.99 -6.61 0.21
C ALA A 17 -14.18 -5.09 0.07
N HIS A 18 -15.36 -4.65 -0.36
CA HIS A 18 -15.69 -3.23 -0.44
C HIS A 18 -15.78 -2.58 0.95
N THR A 19 -16.38 -3.27 1.92
CA THR A 19 -16.43 -2.79 3.32
C THR A 19 -15.05 -2.66 3.94
N LEU A 20 -14.17 -3.67 3.77
CA LEU A 20 -12.78 -3.61 4.23
C LEU A 20 -12.04 -2.42 3.60
N ASN A 21 -12.20 -2.22 2.29
CA ASN A 21 -11.62 -1.08 1.58
C ASN A 21 -12.07 0.27 2.15
N LEU A 22 -13.37 0.42 2.48
CA LEU A 22 -13.89 1.64 3.09
C LEU A 22 -13.34 1.88 4.50
N ILE A 23 -13.28 0.84 5.34
CA ILE A 23 -12.77 0.93 6.71
C ILE A 23 -11.31 1.35 6.70
N VAL A 24 -10.46 0.65 5.94
CA VAL A 24 -9.02 0.95 5.89
C VAL A 24 -8.77 2.34 5.34
N LYS A 25 -9.45 2.72 4.24
CA LYS A 25 -9.31 4.07 3.67
C LYS A 25 -9.68 5.14 4.70
N LYS A 26 -10.81 4.99 5.38
CA LYS A 26 -11.25 5.93 6.42
C LYS A 26 -10.23 6.03 7.56
N SER A 27 -9.66 4.91 8.01
CA SER A 27 -8.63 4.90 9.06
C SER A 27 -7.34 5.60 8.63
N LEU A 28 -6.90 5.40 7.37
CA LEU A 28 -5.75 6.09 6.81
C LEU A 28 -5.98 7.61 6.72
N ASP A 29 -7.17 8.03 6.33
CA ASP A 29 -7.53 9.45 6.21
C ASP A 29 -7.66 10.13 7.59
N LEU A 30 -8.05 9.37 8.62
CA LEU A 30 -8.12 9.83 10.02
C LEU A 30 -6.76 9.85 10.73
N THR A 31 -5.67 9.48 10.05
CA THR A 31 -4.32 9.44 10.63
C THR A 31 -3.41 10.47 9.98
N PRO A 32 -3.31 11.72 10.52
CA PRO A 32 -2.58 12.82 9.87
C PRO A 32 -1.10 12.51 9.64
N VAL A 33 -0.44 11.83 10.58
CA VAL A 33 0.97 11.42 10.47
C VAL A 33 1.20 10.55 9.23
N LEU A 34 0.30 9.59 8.96
CA LEU A 34 0.36 8.76 7.77
C LEU A 34 0.11 9.54 6.48
N SER A 35 -0.77 10.54 6.52
CA SER A 35 -1.02 11.40 5.35
C SER A 35 0.23 12.18 4.92
N ALA A 36 0.98 12.71 5.90
CA ALA A 36 2.27 13.37 5.64
C ALA A 36 3.29 12.40 5.04
N ILE A 37 3.43 11.21 5.64
CA ILE A 37 4.34 10.16 5.15
C ILE A 37 3.96 9.72 3.73
N ARG A 38 2.67 9.48 3.45
CA ARG A 38 2.16 9.11 2.11
C ARG A 38 2.52 10.17 1.08
N THR A 39 2.35 11.44 1.40
CA THR A 39 2.68 12.54 0.49
C THR A 39 4.17 12.57 0.16
N LYS A 40 5.02 12.38 1.16
CA LYS A 40 6.47 12.29 0.98
C LYS A 40 6.89 11.06 0.18
N ALA A 41 6.34 9.89 0.51
CA ALA A 41 6.54 8.64 -0.22
C ALA A 41 6.13 8.75 -1.69
N ARG A 42 4.98 9.38 -2.00
CA ARG A 42 4.52 9.62 -3.38
C ARG A 42 5.50 10.48 -4.17
N ARG A 43 6.04 11.56 -3.57
CA ARG A 43 7.05 12.43 -4.21
C ARG A 43 8.33 11.67 -4.46
N LEU A 44 8.79 10.91 -3.47
CA LEU A 44 9.99 10.08 -3.55
C LEU A 44 9.90 9.04 -4.67
N VAL A 45 8.84 8.23 -4.67
CA VAL A 45 8.62 7.22 -5.71
C VAL A 45 8.41 7.88 -7.06
N GLY A 46 7.66 8.99 -7.12
CA GLY A 46 7.46 9.77 -8.33
C GLY A 46 8.77 10.20 -8.97
N TYR A 47 9.71 10.73 -8.19
CA TYR A 47 11.04 11.13 -8.66
C TYR A 47 11.82 9.97 -9.27
N PHE A 48 11.92 8.83 -8.58
CA PHE A 48 12.58 7.64 -9.11
C PHE A 48 11.84 7.03 -10.31
N ARG A 49 10.56 7.31 -10.50
CA ARG A 49 9.78 6.85 -11.65
C ARG A 49 9.83 7.79 -12.85
N SER A 50 10.09 9.07 -12.66
CA SER A 50 10.17 10.05 -13.75
C SER A 50 11.61 10.27 -14.22
N SER A 51 12.59 10.32 -13.31
CA SER A 51 13.98 10.63 -13.63
C SER A 51 14.74 9.40 -14.16
N THR A 52 15.22 9.48 -15.40
CA THR A 52 16.07 8.44 -16.01
C THR A 52 17.37 8.25 -15.23
N THR A 53 17.98 9.35 -14.78
CA THR A 53 19.21 9.30 -13.96
C THR A 53 18.94 8.60 -12.64
N ALA A 54 17.87 8.97 -11.92
CA ALA A 54 17.54 8.36 -10.64
C ALA A 54 17.24 6.85 -10.78
N LYS A 55 16.54 6.44 -11.85
CA LYS A 55 16.33 5.01 -12.16
C LYS A 55 17.63 4.26 -12.36
N LYS A 56 18.54 4.81 -13.16
CA LYS A 56 19.84 4.19 -13.46
C LYS A 56 20.68 4.06 -12.19
N THR A 57 20.78 5.13 -11.40
CA THR A 57 21.51 5.13 -10.12
C THR A 57 20.93 4.10 -9.15
N LEU A 58 19.60 4.05 -8.98
CA LEU A 58 18.96 3.06 -8.12
C LEU A 58 19.18 1.62 -8.62
N ALA A 59 19.14 1.40 -9.93
CA ALA A 59 19.41 0.08 -10.51
C ALA A 59 20.85 -0.38 -10.27
N LEU A 60 21.83 0.51 -10.43
CA LEU A 60 23.24 0.26 -10.15
C LEU A 60 23.47 -0.08 -8.68
N ILE A 61 22.91 0.72 -7.77
CA ILE A 61 23.06 0.51 -6.32
C ILE A 61 22.42 -0.80 -5.88
N ARG A 62 21.26 -1.17 -6.43
CA ARG A 62 20.65 -2.47 -6.14
C ARG A 62 21.53 -3.64 -6.56
N GLU A 63 22.17 -3.52 -7.72
CA GLU A 63 23.09 -4.52 -8.23
C GLU A 63 24.34 -4.64 -7.35
N GLN A 64 24.93 -3.51 -6.97
CA GLN A 64 26.09 -3.47 -6.05
C GLN A 64 25.76 -4.05 -4.68
N MET A 65 24.54 -3.84 -4.18
CA MET A 65 24.07 -4.37 -2.89
C MET A 65 23.51 -5.80 -2.97
N GLY A 66 23.50 -6.43 -4.16
CA GLY A 66 22.89 -7.75 -4.35
C GLY A 66 21.39 -7.80 -4.05
N LYS A 67 20.68 -6.67 -4.13
CA LYS A 67 19.24 -6.57 -3.82
C LYS A 67 18.39 -6.83 -5.07
N PRO A 68 17.19 -7.39 -4.92
CA PRO A 68 16.26 -7.60 -6.04
C PRO A 68 15.94 -6.31 -6.79
N LYS A 69 15.89 -6.38 -8.14
CA LYS A 69 15.55 -5.26 -9.04
C LYS A 69 14.03 -4.98 -9.05
N LEU A 70 13.45 -4.71 -7.88
CA LEU A 70 12.01 -4.44 -7.72
C LEU A 70 11.66 -3.01 -8.14
N LYS A 71 10.69 -2.83 -9.04
CA LYS A 71 10.21 -1.48 -9.39
C LYS A 71 9.55 -0.83 -8.19
N LEU A 72 9.79 0.46 -7.96
CA LEU A 72 9.01 1.20 -6.96
C LEU A 72 7.56 1.36 -7.45
N ILE A 73 6.61 1.22 -6.52
CA ILE A 73 5.17 1.22 -6.80
C ILE A 73 4.61 2.59 -6.45
N GLN A 74 3.96 3.25 -7.41
CA GLN A 74 3.27 4.51 -7.15
C GLN A 74 1.88 4.21 -6.59
N GLU A 75 1.51 4.92 -5.53
CA GLU A 75 0.16 4.90 -4.99
C GLU A 75 -0.87 5.41 -6.01
N VAL A 76 -2.02 4.74 -6.06
CA VAL A 76 -3.25 5.13 -6.75
C VAL A 76 -4.28 5.45 -5.68
N GLU A 77 -4.58 6.74 -5.51
CA GLU A 77 -5.35 7.29 -4.39
C GLU A 77 -6.72 6.64 -4.16
N THR A 78 -7.35 6.12 -5.22
CA THR A 78 -8.67 5.48 -5.14
C THR A 78 -8.62 4.05 -4.56
N ARG A 79 -7.44 3.44 -4.41
CA ARG A 79 -7.25 2.04 -3.99
C ARG A 79 -6.22 1.92 -2.88
N TRP A 80 -6.67 1.71 -1.64
CA TRP A 80 -5.79 1.62 -0.48
C TRP A 80 -4.74 0.49 -0.59
N ASN A 81 -5.02 -0.59 -1.33
CA ASN A 81 -4.04 -1.64 -1.61
C ASN A 81 -2.75 -1.07 -2.23
N SER A 82 -2.87 -0.07 -3.09
CA SER A 82 -1.71 0.58 -3.69
C SER A 82 -0.91 1.42 -2.70
N THR A 83 -1.58 2.00 -1.68
CA THR A 83 -0.93 2.66 -0.54
C THR A 83 -0.08 1.65 0.23
N PHE A 84 -0.67 0.50 0.59
CA PHE A 84 0.01 -0.58 1.29
C PHE A 84 1.24 -1.05 0.50
N GLN A 85 1.06 -1.37 -0.79
CA GLN A 85 2.12 -1.85 -1.67
C GLN A 85 3.25 -0.83 -1.88
N MET A 86 2.93 0.46 -2.01
CA MET A 86 3.95 1.52 -2.11
C MET A 86 4.80 1.59 -0.85
N LEU A 87 4.15 1.64 0.32
CA LEU A 87 4.83 1.73 1.61
C LEU A 87 5.67 0.49 1.91
N GLN A 88 5.11 -0.70 1.68
CA GLN A 88 5.82 -1.98 1.81
C GLN A 88 7.06 -2.03 0.91
N ARG A 89 6.92 -1.63 -0.36
CA ARG A 89 8.05 -1.60 -1.31
C ARG A 89 9.13 -0.61 -0.89
N LEU A 90 8.77 0.51 -0.27
CA LEU A 90 9.75 1.47 0.25
C LEU A 90 10.50 0.92 1.46
N VAL A 91 9.82 0.19 2.37
CA VAL A 91 10.48 -0.50 3.48
C VAL A 91 11.45 -1.57 2.96
N GLU A 92 11.01 -2.41 2.03
CA GLU A 92 11.85 -3.45 1.38
C GLU A 92 13.09 -2.89 0.65
N GLN A 93 12.99 -1.64 0.20
CA GLN A 93 14.01 -0.97 -0.61
C GLN A 93 14.64 0.21 0.12
N ARG A 94 14.54 0.27 1.45
CA ARG A 94 15.03 1.38 2.27
C ARG A 94 16.51 1.67 2.01
N GLU A 95 17.37 0.65 2.07
CA GLU A 95 18.83 0.84 1.93
C GLU A 95 19.20 1.30 0.51
N PRO A 96 18.75 0.62 -0.58
CA PRO A 96 19.11 1.07 -1.93
C PRO A 96 18.53 2.43 -2.28
N VAL A 97 17.31 2.75 -1.83
CA VAL A 97 16.68 4.05 -2.08
C VAL A 97 17.41 5.16 -1.34
N GLY A 98 17.78 4.93 -0.07
CA GLY A 98 18.55 5.89 0.73
C GLY A 98 19.94 6.16 0.14
N ALA A 99 20.67 5.11 -0.23
CA ALA A 99 21.98 5.25 -0.88
C ALA A 99 21.88 5.97 -2.24
N ALA A 100 20.85 5.66 -3.04
CA ALA A 100 20.63 6.32 -4.33
C ALA A 100 20.34 7.80 -4.17
N LEU A 101 19.49 8.17 -3.22
CA LEU A 101 19.22 9.57 -2.88
C LEU A 101 20.49 10.31 -2.46
N GLY A 102 21.34 9.70 -1.64
CA GLY A 102 22.57 10.32 -1.16
C GLY A 102 23.57 10.65 -2.28
N GLY A 103 23.53 9.93 -3.39
CA GLY A 103 24.37 10.17 -4.57
C GLY A 103 23.72 11.04 -5.66
N LEU A 104 22.48 11.50 -5.47
CA LEU A 104 21.74 12.30 -6.44
C LEU A 104 21.57 13.74 -5.94
N VAL A 105 21.84 14.72 -6.80
CA VAL A 105 21.48 16.11 -6.53
C VAL A 105 19.97 16.25 -6.72
N SER A 106 19.20 16.25 -5.64
CA SER A 106 17.76 16.41 -5.67
C SER A 106 17.22 17.01 -4.37
N ASP A 107 16.20 17.86 -4.47
CA ASP A 107 15.48 18.42 -3.31
C ASP A 107 14.38 17.47 -2.78
N ILE A 108 14.44 16.20 -3.16
CA ILE A 108 13.41 15.22 -2.80
C ILE A 108 13.69 14.73 -1.38
N PRO A 109 12.79 14.97 -0.42
CA PRO A 109 13.06 14.65 0.97
C PRO A 109 12.96 13.13 1.18
N ALA A 110 14.03 12.53 1.70
CA ALA A 110 14.07 11.12 2.08
C ALA A 110 13.22 10.86 3.33
N LEU A 111 12.57 9.69 3.40
CA LEU A 111 11.88 9.26 4.62
C LEU A 111 12.87 9.12 5.78
N THR A 112 12.51 9.63 6.96
CA THR A 112 13.33 9.53 8.17
C THR A 112 13.25 8.12 8.77
N SER A 113 14.20 7.78 9.64
CA SER A 113 14.16 6.50 10.37
C SER A 113 12.88 6.34 11.18
N GLU A 114 12.38 7.42 11.81
CA GLU A 114 11.12 7.42 12.55
C GLU A 114 9.91 7.18 11.63
N GLU A 115 9.87 7.84 10.46
CA GLU A 115 8.82 7.61 9.47
C GLU A 115 8.82 6.15 8.98
N TYR A 116 9.99 5.54 8.78
CA TYR A 116 10.08 4.10 8.45
C TYR A 116 9.57 3.21 9.57
N THR A 117 9.87 3.53 10.84
CA THR A 117 9.34 2.79 12.00
C THR A 117 7.81 2.88 12.05
N ASN A 118 7.25 4.08 11.90
CA ASN A 118 5.81 4.31 11.86
C ASN A 118 5.15 3.54 10.72
N VAL A 119 5.74 3.58 9.51
CA VAL A 119 5.25 2.82 8.36
C VAL A 119 5.28 1.32 8.64
N THR A 120 6.36 0.81 9.23
CA THR A 120 6.49 -0.63 9.52
C THR A 120 5.41 -1.08 10.52
N GLY A 121 5.16 -0.31 11.57
CA GLY A 121 4.07 -0.59 12.53
C GLY A 121 2.68 -0.49 11.90
N CYS A 122 2.46 0.44 10.96
CA CYS A 122 1.18 0.49 10.25
C CYS A 122 1.02 -0.67 9.27
N LEU A 123 2.09 -1.09 8.59
CA LEU A 123 2.03 -2.23 7.66
C LEU A 123 1.71 -3.55 8.38
N SER A 124 2.20 -3.76 9.61
CA SER A 124 1.86 -4.98 10.37
C SER A 124 0.36 -5.05 10.70
N ILE A 125 -0.25 -3.92 11.06
CA ILE A 125 -1.70 -3.83 11.32
C ILE A 125 -2.51 -4.01 10.02
N LEU A 126 -2.03 -3.45 8.91
CA LEU A 126 -2.76 -3.46 7.63
C LEU A 126 -2.57 -4.75 6.81
N SER A 127 -1.53 -5.55 7.07
CA SER A 127 -1.26 -6.80 6.36
C SER A 127 -2.46 -7.75 6.31
N PRO A 128 -3.12 -8.09 7.44
CA PRO A 128 -4.26 -9.02 7.40
C PRO A 128 -5.45 -8.47 6.61
N PHE A 129 -5.67 -7.14 6.63
CA PHE A 129 -6.69 -6.52 5.79
C PHE A 129 -6.35 -6.63 4.31
N HIS A 130 -5.06 -6.50 3.96
CA HIS A 130 -4.60 -6.52 2.59
C HIS A 130 -4.74 -7.93 2.02
N GLU A 131 -4.28 -8.94 2.77
CA GLU A 131 -4.43 -10.35 2.43
C GLU A 131 -5.91 -10.74 2.28
N ALA A 132 -6.75 -10.38 3.24
CA ALA A 132 -8.20 -10.65 3.16
C ALA A 132 -8.85 -9.95 1.96
N THR A 133 -8.45 -8.72 1.65
CA THR A 133 -8.99 -7.97 0.50
C THR A 133 -8.54 -8.59 -0.82
N VAL A 134 -7.28 -9.02 -0.93
CA VAL A 134 -6.76 -9.72 -2.12
C VAL A 134 -7.52 -11.03 -2.32
N GLU A 135 -7.61 -11.86 -1.28
CA GLU A 135 -8.31 -13.15 -1.31
C GLU A 135 -9.79 -12.99 -1.71
N LEU A 136 -10.49 -12.01 -1.12
CA LEU A 136 -11.91 -11.75 -1.44
C LEU A 136 -12.12 -11.10 -2.81
N SER A 137 -11.07 -10.56 -3.43
CA SER A 137 -11.14 -9.94 -4.77
C SER A 137 -10.78 -10.93 -5.89
N GLU A 138 -10.40 -12.18 -5.58
CA GLU A 138 -10.09 -13.19 -6.59
C GLU A 138 -11.35 -13.76 -7.26
N GLU A 139 -11.69 -13.26 -8.45
CA GLU A 139 -12.87 -13.66 -9.24
C GLU A 139 -13.04 -15.18 -9.43
N LYS A 140 -11.95 -15.96 -9.39
CA LYS A 140 -11.98 -17.41 -9.62
C LYS A 140 -12.26 -18.24 -8.36
N ARG A 141 -12.18 -17.68 -7.15
CA ARG A 141 -12.15 -18.44 -5.88
C ARG A 141 -12.94 -17.85 -4.71
N VAL A 142 -13.79 -16.84 -4.93
CA VAL A 142 -14.60 -16.26 -3.84
C VAL A 142 -15.71 -17.22 -3.41
N SER A 143 -15.42 -18.10 -2.47
CA SER A 143 -16.44 -18.85 -1.75
C SER A 143 -16.86 -18.03 -0.54
N GLY A 144 -18.12 -17.57 -0.47
CA GLY A 144 -18.66 -16.84 0.69
C GLY A 144 -18.42 -17.53 2.04
N SER A 145 -18.11 -18.83 2.03
CA SER A 145 -17.61 -19.61 3.16
C SER A 145 -16.34 -19.07 3.82
N LYS A 146 -15.49 -18.30 3.11
CA LYS A 146 -14.25 -17.71 3.64
C LYS A 146 -14.46 -16.40 4.39
N VAL A 147 -15.63 -15.77 4.25
CA VAL A 147 -15.92 -14.47 4.87
C VAL A 147 -15.84 -14.55 6.39
N ILE A 148 -16.55 -15.50 7.01
CA ILE A 148 -16.59 -15.63 8.48
C ILE A 148 -15.19 -15.95 9.05
N PRO A 149 -14.43 -16.91 8.50
CA PRO A 149 -13.04 -17.14 8.93
C PRO A 149 -12.14 -15.91 8.82
N LEU A 150 -12.18 -15.18 7.70
CA LEU A 150 -11.34 -14.00 7.48
C LEU A 150 -11.64 -12.88 8.47
N LEU A 151 -12.93 -12.60 8.74
CA LEU A 151 -13.31 -11.59 9.72
C LEU A 151 -12.86 -11.95 11.13
N LYS A 152 -13.03 -13.22 11.54
CA LYS A 152 -12.53 -13.71 12.84
C LYS A 152 -11.00 -13.65 12.95
N MET A 153 -10.29 -13.85 11.84
CA MET A 153 -8.84 -13.75 11.81
C MET A 153 -8.38 -12.30 12.03
N ILE A 154 -8.99 -11.35 11.32
CA ILE A 154 -8.69 -9.92 11.49
C ILE A 154 -8.99 -9.46 12.92
N GLU A 155 -10.13 -9.86 13.49
CA GLU A 155 -10.53 -9.50 14.85
C GLU A 155 -9.53 -10.00 15.91
N LYS A 156 -8.92 -11.18 15.72
CA LYS A 156 -7.91 -11.73 16.64
C LYS A 156 -6.53 -11.07 16.53
N MET A 157 -6.27 -10.36 15.45
CA MET A 157 -4.97 -9.72 15.17
C MET A 157 -4.92 -8.24 15.57
N LEU A 158 -6.07 -7.65 15.86
CA LEU A 158 -6.22 -6.30 16.44
C LEU A 158 -6.20 -6.38 17.97
#